data_AF-A0A9D6SIC2-F1
#
_entry.id   AF-A0A9D6SIC2-F1
#
_cell.length_a   1.000
_cell.length_b   1.000
_cell.length_c   1.000
_cell.angle_alpha   90.00
_cell.angle_beta   90.00
_cell.angle_gamma   90.00
#
_symmetry.space_group_name_H-M   'P 1'
#
loop_
_entity.id
_entity.type
_entity.pdbx_description
1 polymer ?
#
loop_
_entity_poly.entity_id
_entity_poly.type
_entity_poly.pdbx_seq_one_letter_code
_entity_poly.pdbx_strand_id
1 'polypeptide(L)' 'MRGFGRQGKQSFKRTRFQRLTPREREVLQLLAEANSNTEVARALGISVKTVDVHRSRIMSKLGLH' A
#
# COMPACT_ATOMS: atom_id res chain seq x y z
N MET A 1 -2.33 26.80 28.02
CA MET A 1 -3.56 26.57 27.24
C MET A 1 -3.21 26.20 25.81
N ARG A 2 -3.95 25.25 25.21
CA ARG A 2 -3.85 24.67 23.84
C ARG A 2 -2.69 23.67 23.67
N GLY A 3 -2.87 22.34 23.62
CA GLY A 3 -4.02 21.54 23.22
C GLY A 3 -4.00 21.28 21.71
N PHE A 4 -3.22 20.29 21.26
CA PHE A 4 -3.34 19.71 19.92
C PHE A 4 -3.19 18.19 19.98
N GLY A 5 -4.33 17.53 20.19
CA GLY A 5 -4.48 16.10 20.02
C GLY A 5 -4.23 15.70 18.57
N ARG A 6 -3.14 14.95 18.34
CA ARG A 6 -2.88 14.21 17.08
C ARG A 6 -2.93 12.71 17.37
N GLN A 7 -4.01 12.21 17.95
CA GLN A 7 -4.21 10.77 18.13
C GLN A 7 -5.58 10.39 17.55
N GLY A 8 -5.57 9.74 16.39
CA GLY A 8 -6.79 9.30 15.72
C GLY A 8 -6.57 8.70 14.33
N LYS A 9 -5.48 9.05 13.62
CA LYS A 9 -5.23 8.58 12.24
C LYS A 9 -4.45 7.26 12.11
N GLN A 10 -4.03 6.62 13.21
CA GLN A 10 -3.23 5.38 13.15
C GLN A 10 -4.06 4.09 13.22
N SER A 11 -5.25 4.10 13.82
CA SER A 11 -6.05 2.87 14.00
C SER A 11 -6.62 2.32 12.68
N PHE A 12 -7.04 3.21 11.77
CA PHE A 12 -7.60 2.85 10.45
C PHE A 12 -6.58 2.27 9.45
N LYS A 13 -5.29 2.50 9.67
CA LYS A 13 -4.23 1.94 8.81
C LYS A 13 -4.05 0.46 9.16
N ARG A 14 -3.84 0.12 10.43
CA ARG A 14 -3.52 -1.24 10.89
C ARG A 14 -4.56 -2.30 10.52
N THR A 15 -5.85 -1.98 10.53
CA THR A 15 -6.93 -2.93 10.20
C THR A 15 -7.05 -3.20 8.70
N ARG A 16 -6.78 -2.20 7.85
CA ARG A 16 -6.83 -2.37 6.40
C ARG A 16 -5.63 -3.13 5.85
N PHE A 17 -4.43 -2.93 6.42
CA PHE A 17 -3.24 -3.73 6.07
C PHE A 17 -3.36 -5.22 6.45
N GLN A 18 -4.18 -5.55 7.44
CA GLN A 18 -4.47 -6.95 7.82
C GLN A 18 -5.30 -7.71 6.77
N ARG A 19 -6.05 -7.00 5.92
CA ARG A 19 -6.86 -7.60 4.84
C ARG A 19 -6.05 -7.95 3.58
N LEU A 20 -4.80 -7.51 3.52
CA LEU A 20 -3.89 -7.80 2.41
C LEU A 20 -3.16 -9.12 2.65
N THR A 21 -2.99 -9.91 1.60
CA THR A 21 -2.12 -11.10 1.62
C THR A 21 -0.65 -10.68 1.81
N PRO A 22 0.24 -11.59 2.24
CA PRO A 22 1.67 -11.29 2.39
C PRO A 22 2.28 -10.65 1.15
N ARG A 23 1.92 -11.16 -0.04
CA ARG A 23 2.41 -10.65 -1.33
C ARG A 23 1.87 -9.26 -1.65
N GLU A 24 0.62 -8.98 -1.31
CA GLU A 24 0.02 -7.65 -1.47
C GLU A 24 0.64 -6.61 -0.53
N ARG A 25 1.02 -7.01 0.69
CA ARG A 25 1.74 -6.14 1.62
C ARG A 25 3.13 -5.81 1.11
N GLU A 26 3.86 -6.80 0.60
CA GLU A 26 5.19 -6.62 0.01
C GLU A 26 5.14 -5.65 -1.18
N VAL A 27 4.17 -5.83 -2.09
CA VAL A 27 3.96 -4.91 -3.22
C VAL A 27 3.59 -3.51 -2.72
N LEU A 28 2.70 -3.39 -1.73
CA LEU A 28 2.28 -2.09 -1.19
C LEU A 28 3.41 -1.36 -0.45
N GLN A 29 4.26 -2.10 0.25
CA GLN A 29 5.43 -1.56 0.92
C GLN A 29 6.45 -1.06 -0.11
N LEU A 30 6.71 -1.85 -1.16
CA LEU A 30 7.55 -1.42 -2.26
C LEU A 30 6.95 -0.24 -3.03
N LEU A 31 5.63 -0.15 -3.19
CA LEU A 31 4.97 1.04 -3.77
C LEU A 31 5.07 2.29 -2.86
N ALA A 32 5.22 2.09 -1.55
CA ALA A 32 5.41 3.19 -0.60
C ALA A 32 6.88 3.64 -0.53
N GLU A 33 7.83 2.73 -0.76
CA GLU A 33 9.27 2.98 -0.73
C GLU A 33 9.83 3.40 -2.11
N ALA A 34 9.31 2.80 -3.19
CA ALA A 34 9.67 3.11 -4.56
C ALA A 34 8.58 3.98 -5.19
N ASN A 35 8.96 5.19 -5.59
CA ASN A 35 8.02 6.21 -6.05
C ASN A 35 7.41 5.88 -7.42
N SER A 36 7.97 4.91 -8.16
CA SER A 36 7.51 4.53 -9.50
C SER A 36 7.18 3.04 -9.61
N ASN A 37 6.06 2.71 -10.27
CA ASN A 37 5.66 1.33 -10.57
C ASN A 37 6.75 0.53 -11.31
N THR A 38 7.60 1.22 -12.07
CA THR A 38 8.74 0.67 -12.81
C THR A 38 9.83 0.12 -11.88
N GLU A 39 10.08 0.80 -10.75
CA GLU A 39 11.07 0.39 -9.76
C GLU A 39 10.57 -0.80 -8.95
N VAL A 40 9.29 -0.79 -8.55
CA VAL A 40 8.64 -1.95 -7.90
C VAL A 40 8.68 -3.18 -8.81
N ALA A 41 8.41 -3.00 -10.10
CA ALA A 41 8.48 -4.06 -11.10
C ALA A 41 9.89 -4.66 -11.17
N ARG A 42 10.92 -3.80 -11.21
CA ARG A 42 12.32 -4.21 -11.23
C ARG A 42 12.73 -4.92 -9.93
N ALA A 43 12.31 -4.41 -8.77
CA ALA A 43 12.61 -4.98 -7.45
C ALA A 43 12.00 -6.38 -7.26
N LEU A 44 10.79 -6.60 -7.80
CA LEU A 44 10.09 -7.88 -7.72
C LEU A 44 10.40 -8.82 -8.90
N GLY A 45 11.14 -8.37 -9.91
CA GLY A 45 11.39 -9.14 -11.13
C GLY A 45 10.14 -9.43 -11.97
N ILE A 46 9.13 -8.56 -11.90
CA ILE A 46 7.85 -8.71 -12.61
C ILE A 46 7.65 -7.55 -13.59
N SER A 47 6.67 -7.68 -14.48
CA SER A 47 6.29 -6.59 -15.38
C SER A 47 5.57 -5.45 -14.64
N VAL A 48 5.75 -4.22 -15.13
CA VAL A 48 5.03 -3.02 -14.65
C VAL A 48 3.51 -3.22 -14.71
N LYS A 49 3.03 -3.91 -15.74
CA LYS A 49 1.62 -4.29 -15.90
C LYS A 49 1.12 -5.17 -14.74
N THR A 50 1.97 -6.07 -14.24
CA THR A 50 1.66 -6.92 -13.08
C THR A 50 1.58 -6.09 -11.80
N VAL A 51 2.48 -5.12 -11.62
CA VAL A 51 2.43 -4.17 -10.50
C VAL A 51 1.13 -3.37 -10.52
N ASP A 52 0.69 -2.90 -11.69
CA ASP A 52 -0.57 -2.16 -11.83
C ASP A 52 -1.79 -3.01 -11.44
N VAL A 53 -1.84 -4.27 -11.88
CA VAL A 53 -2.87 -5.23 -11.46
C VAL A 53 -2.85 -5.45 -9.94
N HIS A 54 -1.68 -5.61 -9.34
CA HIS A 54 -1.56 -5.73 -7.89
C HIS A 54 -2.04 -4.46 -7.17
N ARG A 55 -1.63 -3.28 -7.63
CA ARG A 55 -2.05 -1.99 -7.09
C ARG A 55 -3.57 -1.85 -7.15
N SER A 56 -4.19 -2.15 -8.28
CA SER A 56 -5.64 -2.08 -8.46
C SER A 56 -6.38 -3.01 -7.49
N ARG A 57 -5.90 -4.26 -7.34
CA ARG A 57 -6.45 -5.22 -6.36
C ARG A 57 -6.28 -4.74 -4.92
N ILE A 58 -5.12 -4.18 -4.59
CA ILE A 58 -4.83 -3.62 -3.27
C ILE A 58 -5.75 -2.44 -2.98
N MET A 59 -5.86 -1.47 -3.89
CA MET A 59 -6.72 -0.29 -3.75
C MET A 59 -8.19 -0.68 -3.60
N SER A 60 -8.66 -1.64 -4.40
CA SER A 60 -10.00 -2.24 -4.30
C SER A 60 -10.23 -2.89 -2.92
N LYS A 61 -9.28 -3.69 -2.42
CA LYS A 61 -9.34 -4.29 -1.06
C LYS A 61 -9.29 -3.26 0.07
N LEU A 62 -8.61 -2.14 -0.15
CA LEU A 62 -8.51 -1.04 0.81
C LEU A 62 -9.72 -0.09 0.79
N GLY A 63 -10.64 -0.28 -0.17
CA GLY A 63 -11.80 0.59 -0.39
C GLY A 63 -11.40 2.00 -0.83
N LEU A 64 -10.27 2.12 -1.51
CA LEU A 64 -9.75 3.36 -2.07
C LEU A 64 -10.03 3.33 -3.58
N HIS A 65 -11.21 3.76 -3.99
CA HIS A 65 -11.55 3.97 -5.41
C HIS A 65 -11.81 5.46 -5.60
#